data_AF-A0A3M2EEH3-F1
#
_entry.id   AF-A0A3M2EEH3-F1
#
_cell.length_a   1.000
_cell.length_b   1.000
_cell.length_c   1.000
_cell.angle_alpha   90.00
_cell.angle_beta   90.00
_cell.angle_gamma   90.00
#
_symmetry.space_group_name_H-M   'P 1'
#
loop_
_entity.id
_entity.type
_entity.pdbx_description
1 polymer ?
#
loop_
_entity_poly.entity_id
_entity_poly.type
_entity_poly.pdbx_seq_one_letter_code
_entity_poly.pdbx_strand_id
1 'polypeptide(L)'
;MKKFGIGQPLRRREDRRFLTGRGCYTDDIHLDGELVGLVLRAPFAHGRITELDVSEAAAAPGVKAVLTAATLKEMGVGNEIPCLAP
;
A
#
# COMPACT_ATOMS: atom_id res chain seq x y z
N MET A 1 16.53 44.67 9.12
CA MET A 1 15.33 44.09 8.46
C MET A 1 15.57 42.61 8.22
N LYS A 2 14.74 41.70 8.77
CA LYS A 2 14.86 40.26 8.45
C LYS A 2 14.61 40.08 6.95
N LYS A 3 15.52 39.40 6.27
CA LYS A 3 15.57 39.23 4.80
C LYS A 3 14.33 38.55 4.20
N PHE A 4 13.47 37.96 5.03
CA PHE A 4 12.24 37.27 4.66
C PHE A 4 11.16 37.52 5.71
N GLY A 5 10.00 38.05 5.30
CA GLY A 5 8.87 38.38 6.18
C GLY A 5 7.51 37.94 5.61
N ILE A 6 6.44 38.13 6.39
CA ILE A 6 5.06 37.84 5.99
C ILE A 6 4.67 38.74 4.80
N GLY A 7 3.98 38.18 3.81
CA GLY A 7 3.47 38.92 2.63
C GLY A 7 4.41 39.01 1.44
N GLN A 8 5.61 38.40 1.50
CA GLN A 8 6.55 38.37 0.37
C GLN A 8 6.40 37.07 -0.45
N PRO A 9 6.55 37.11 -1.79
CA PRO A 9 6.44 35.94 -2.67
C PRO A 9 7.73 35.10 -2.62
N LEU A 10 7.97 34.44 -1.49
CA LEU A 10 9.11 33.54 -1.35
C LEU A 10 8.96 32.30 -2.23
N ARG A 11 10.06 31.88 -2.84
CA ARG A 11 10.14 30.55 -3.46
C ARG A 11 10.08 29.49 -2.37
N ARG A 12 9.43 28.37 -2.70
CA ARG A 12 9.30 27.22 -1.81
C ARG A 12 10.67 26.58 -1.60
N ARG A 13 10.92 26.05 -0.39
CA ARG A 13 12.21 25.44 -0.05
C ARG A 13 12.35 24.05 -0.63
N GLU A 14 11.24 23.35 -0.67
CA GLU A 14 11.08 21.97 -1.12
C GLU A 14 11.20 21.80 -2.64
N ASP A 15 11.03 22.88 -3.43
CA ASP A 15 11.08 22.82 -4.89
C ASP A 15 12.37 22.17 -5.39
N ARG A 16 13.52 22.50 -4.78
CA ARG A 16 14.81 21.94 -5.21
C ARG A 16 14.81 20.41 -5.17
N ARG A 17 14.29 19.78 -4.12
CA ARG A 17 14.30 18.31 -4.03
C ARG A 17 13.29 17.68 -4.98
N PHE A 18 12.11 18.28 -5.14
CA PHE A 18 11.07 17.75 -6.01
C PHE A 18 11.39 17.92 -7.50
N LEU A 19 11.98 19.05 -7.90
CA LEU A 19 12.34 19.33 -9.28
C LEU A 19 13.61 18.60 -9.75
N THR A 20 14.35 17.94 -8.85
CA THR A 20 15.61 17.25 -9.19
C THR A 20 15.53 15.73 -9.01
N GLY A 21 14.34 15.17 -8.85
CA GLY A 21 14.16 13.73 -8.58
C GLY A 21 14.74 13.28 -7.25
N ARG A 22 14.92 14.22 -6.30
CA ARG A 22 15.38 13.95 -4.93
C ARG A 22 14.23 14.05 -3.91
N GLY A 23 12.99 13.99 -4.40
CA GLY A 23 11.84 13.68 -3.56
C GLY A 23 12.01 12.28 -2.98
N CYS A 24 11.26 11.98 -1.92
CA CYS A 24 11.16 10.64 -1.38
C CYS A 24 9.71 10.47 -0.96
N TYR A 25 9.00 9.65 -1.73
CA TYR A 25 7.63 9.21 -1.51
C TYR A 25 7.65 7.78 -0.97
N THR A 26 6.49 7.25 -0.59
CA THR A 26 6.40 5.92 0.03
C THR A 26 6.95 4.80 -0.82
N ASP A 27 6.82 4.89 -2.15
CA ASP A 27 7.29 3.87 -3.11
C ASP A 27 8.78 4.04 -3.48
N ASP A 28 9.42 5.14 -3.06
CA ASP A 28 10.86 5.35 -3.25
C ASP A 28 11.69 4.69 -2.13
N ILE A 29 11.02 4.15 -1.10
CA ILE A 29 11.65 3.51 0.06
C ILE A 29 11.87 2.04 -0.27
N HIS A 30 13.12 1.60 -0.29
CA HIS A 30 13.50 0.20 -0.45
C HIS A 30 14.23 -0.31 0.79
N LEU A 31 13.77 -1.42 1.34
CA LEU A 31 14.38 -2.08 2.51
C LEU A 31 14.93 -3.45 2.14
N ASP A 32 16.03 -3.85 2.79
CA ASP A 32 16.59 -5.18 2.61
C ASP A 32 15.57 -6.26 3.01
N GLY A 33 15.26 -7.15 2.07
CA GLY A 33 14.29 -8.24 2.27
C GLY A 33 12.82 -7.81 2.19
N GLU A 34 12.52 -6.63 1.64
CA GLU A 34 11.13 -6.21 1.41
C GLU A 34 10.36 -7.19 0.50
N LEU A 35 9.04 -7.28 0.74
CA LEU A 35 8.13 -8.08 -0.05
C LEU A 35 7.16 -7.18 -0.81
N VAL A 36 6.76 -7.64 -2.00
CA VAL A 36 5.74 -6.96 -2.80
C VAL A 36 4.38 -7.63 -2.55
N GLY A 37 3.38 -6.81 -2.23
CA GLY A 37 1.99 -7.26 -2.08
C GLY A 37 1.15 -6.98 -3.31
N LEU A 38 0.27 -7.92 -3.67
CA LEU A 38 -0.74 -7.76 -4.72
C LEU A 38 -2.11 -8.10 -4.16
N VAL A 39 -3.13 -7.31 -4.53
CA VAL A 39 -4.52 -7.54 -4.13
C VAL A 39 -5.33 -8.02 -5.33
N LEU A 40 -5.80 -9.27 -5.26
CA LEU A 40 -6.82 -9.77 -6.18
C LEU A 40 -8.17 -9.12 -5.83
N ARG A 41 -8.79 -8.44 -6.80
CA ARG A 41 -10.07 -7.74 -6.63
C ARG A 41 -11.19 -8.48 -7.33
N ALA A 42 -12.41 -8.28 -6.83
CA ALA A 42 -13.61 -8.85 -7.45
C ALA A 42 -13.78 -8.30 -8.88
N PRO A 43 -14.02 -9.15 -9.89
CA PRO A 43 -14.33 -8.71 -11.25
C PRO A 43 -15.81 -8.33 -11.42
N PHE A 44 -16.61 -8.44 -10.36
CA PHE A 44 -18.05 -8.15 -10.33
C PHE A 44 -18.37 -7.10 -9.27
N ALA A 45 -19.42 -6.31 -9.49
CA ALA A 45 -19.85 -5.30 -8.53
C ALA A 45 -20.46 -5.89 -7.25
N HIS A 46 -21.16 -7.02 -7.37
CA HIS A 46 -21.77 -7.72 -6.24
C HIS A 46 -21.82 -9.23 -6.53
N GLY A 47 -21.51 -10.04 -5.53
CA GLY A 47 -21.52 -11.49 -5.65
C GLY A 47 -21.12 -12.17 -4.37
N ARG A 48 -21.39 -13.48 -4.29
CA ARG A 48 -20.94 -14.33 -3.20
C ARG A 48 -19.79 -15.20 -3.71
N ILE A 49 -18.68 -15.21 -2.98
CA ILE A 49 -17.58 -16.15 -3.22
C ILE A 49 -18.09 -17.55 -2.86
N THR A 50 -18.29 -18.40 -3.86
CA THR A 50 -18.70 -19.81 -3.68
C THR A 50 -17.50 -20.72 -3.45
N GLU A 51 -16.39 -20.40 -4.10
CA GLU A 51 -15.15 -21.17 -4.12
C GLU A 51 -14.00 -20.20 -4.34
N LEU A 52 -12.85 -20.50 -3.71
CA LEU A 52 -11.60 -19.78 -3.90
C LEU A 52 -10.46 -20.77 -3.68
N ASP A 53 -9.87 -21.24 -4.78
CA ASP A 53 -8.63 -22.02 -4.74
C ASP A 53 -7.42 -21.10 -4.94
N VAL A 54 -6.47 -21.19 -4.02
CA VAL A 54 -5.22 -20.41 -4.03
C VAL A 54 -3.98 -21.30 -4.10
N SER A 55 -4.16 -22.61 -4.29
CA SER A 55 -3.09 -23.62 -4.24
C SER A 55 -1.98 -23.34 -5.25
N GLU A 56 -2.33 -23.02 -6.49
CA GLU A 56 -1.37 -22.70 -7.54
C GLU A 56 -0.57 -21.42 -7.21
N ALA A 57 -1.26 -20.36 -6.77
CA ALA A 57 -0.62 -19.11 -6.38
C ALA A 57 0.32 -19.30 -5.17
N ALA A 58 -0.10 -20.09 -4.18
CA ALA A 58 0.70 -20.38 -3.00
C ALA A 58 1.94 -21.22 -3.30
N ALA A 59 1.91 -22.05 -4.35
CA ALA A 59 3.03 -22.87 -4.79
C ALA A 59 4.00 -22.13 -5.75
N ALA A 60 3.64 -20.95 -6.23
CA ALA A 60 4.42 -20.23 -7.22
C ALA A 60 5.80 -19.78 -6.65
N PRO A 61 6.89 -19.88 -7.41
CA PRO A 61 8.21 -19.44 -6.98
C PRO A 61 8.22 -17.98 -6.54
N GLY A 62 8.79 -17.70 -5.35
CA GLY A 62 8.90 -16.35 -4.81
C GLY A 62 7.70 -15.88 -3.98
N VAL A 63 6.55 -16.57 -4.04
CA VAL A 63 5.40 -16.27 -3.19
C VAL A 63 5.71 -16.66 -1.75
N LYS A 64 5.51 -15.71 -0.83
CA LYS A 64 5.74 -15.92 0.62
C LYS A 64 4.46 -16.21 1.38
N ALA A 65 3.33 -15.68 0.93
CA ALA A 65 2.03 -15.90 1.53
C ALA A 65 0.92 -15.58 0.53
N VAL A 66 -0.20 -16.30 0.63
CA VAL A 66 -1.49 -15.90 0.05
C VAL A 66 -2.47 -15.70 1.19
N LEU A 67 -2.94 -14.47 1.37
CA LEU A 67 -3.81 -14.10 2.48
C LEU A 67 -5.28 -14.04 2.01
N THR A 68 -6.13 -14.85 2.63
CA THR A 68 -7.58 -14.87 2.42
C THR A 68 -8.30 -14.54 3.74
N ALA A 69 -9.62 -14.32 3.68
CA ALA A 69 -10.41 -14.14 4.89
C ALA A 69 -10.29 -15.33 5.87
N ALA A 70 -10.15 -16.56 5.34
CA ALA A 70 -9.97 -17.76 6.16
C ALA A 70 -8.61 -17.78 6.87
N THR A 71 -7.52 -17.51 6.15
CA THR A 71 -6.17 -17.50 6.75
C THR A 71 -6.02 -16.37 7.75
N LEU A 72 -6.60 -15.20 7.46
CA LEU A 72 -6.60 -14.07 8.39
C LEU A 72 -7.36 -14.41 9.68
N LYS A 73 -8.52 -15.06 9.58
CA LYS A 73 -9.28 -15.54 10.74
C LYS A 73 -8.49 -16.54 11.58
N GLU A 74 -7.78 -17.47 10.95
CA GLU A 74 -6.90 -18.43 11.64
C GLU A 74 -5.73 -17.76 12.36
N MET A 75 -5.19 -16.68 11.78
CA MET A 75 -4.15 -15.84 12.41
C MET A 75 -4.69 -14.95 13.55
N GLY A 76 -5.99 -14.98 13.83
CA GLY A 76 -6.62 -14.09 14.80
C GLY A 76 -6.77 -12.65 14.32
N VAL A 77 -6.57 -12.42 13.02
CA VAL A 77 -6.63 -11.12 12.36
C VAL A 77 -7.97 -11.05 11.61
N GLY A 78 -9.01 -10.40 12.12
CA GLY A 78 -10.24 -10.22 11.31
C GLY A 78 -11.59 -10.28 12.00
N ASN A 79 -11.66 -10.51 13.31
CA ASN A 79 -12.94 -10.31 14.03
C ASN A 79 -13.31 -8.81 14.12
N GLU A 80 -12.36 -7.91 13.84
CA GLU A 80 -12.51 -6.46 14.03
C GLU A 80 -12.00 -5.61 12.87
N ILE A 81 -11.56 -6.18 11.73
CA ILE A 81 -11.18 -5.33 10.58
C ILE A 81 -12.48 -4.79 9.99
N PRO A 82 -12.91 -3.56 10.33
CA PRO A 82 -14.20 -3.09 9.91
C PRO A 82 -14.06 -2.79 8.42
N CYS A 83 -15.08 -3.12 7.63
CA CYS A 83 -15.21 -2.47 6.36
C CYS A 83 -15.57 -1.00 6.66
N LEU A 84 -14.56 -0.15 6.82
CA LEU A 84 -14.70 1.29 7.08
C LEU A 84 -15.15 2.07 5.84
N ALA A 85 -15.71 1.37 4.85
CA ALA A 85 -16.36 2.02 3.71
C ALA A 85 -17.55 2.83 4.26
N PRO A 86 -17.70 4.10 3.85
CA PRO A 86 -18.85 4.93 4.22
C PRO A 86 -20.17 4.37 3.68
#